data_AF-Q7NBC3-F1
#
_entry.id   AF-Q7NBC3-F1
#
_cell.length_a   1.000
_cell.length_b   1.000
_cell.length_c   1.000
_cell.angle_alpha   90.00
_cell.angle_beta   90.00
_cell.angle_gamma   90.00
#
_symmetry.space_group_name_H-M   'P 1'
#
loop_
_entity.id
_entity.type
_entity.pdbx_description
1 polymer ?
#
loop_
_entity_poly.entity_id
_entity_poly.type
_entity_poly.pdbx_seq_one_letter_code
_entity_poly.pdbx_strand_id
1 'polypeptide(L)'
;MVELYFKNSRFIGIAHQISSKQELKLLTEQLRKQYKKATHICYGYLFKDNGIETAGFSDDNEPKNTAGKPIYDLLRIKRLYGYVVFVIRFFGGIKLGTGGLIKAYRKTASATIDLIFASTF
;
A
#
# COMPACT_ATOMS: atom_id res chain seq x y z
N MET A 1 0.27 11.24 -4.57
CA MET A 1 1.06 10.08 -5.05
C MET A 1 2.49 10.27 -4.58
N VAL A 2 3.17 9.22 -4.13
CA VAL A 2 4.60 9.23 -3.76
C VAL A 2 5.34 8.25 -4.66
N GLU A 3 6.57 8.56 -5.05
CA GLU A 3 7.44 7.65 -5.78
C GLU A 3 8.83 7.58 -5.12
N LEU A 4 9.30 6.37 -4.81
CA LEU A 4 10.60 6.11 -4.18
C LEU A 4 11.34 4.99 -4.91
N TYR A 5 12.67 5.01 -4.84
CA TYR A 5 13.54 4.02 -5.48
C TYR A 5 14.42 3.30 -4.45
N PHE A 6 14.52 1.98 -4.59
CA PHE A 6 15.34 1.11 -3.74
C PHE A 6 16.03 0.04 -4.60
N LYS A 7 17.36 0.06 -4.69
CA LYS A 7 18.18 -0.86 -5.52
C LYS A 7 17.54 -1.11 -6.90
N ASN A 8 17.39 -0.04 -7.69
CA ASN A 8 16.76 0.00 -9.02
C ASN A 8 15.27 -0.37 -9.08
N SER A 9 14.68 -0.90 -8.00
CA SER A 9 13.24 -1.12 -7.93
C SER A 9 12.53 0.20 -7.63
N ARG A 10 11.40 0.43 -8.31
CA ARG A 10 10.57 1.63 -8.18
C ARG A 10 9.30 1.29 -7.42
N PHE A 11 8.94 2.14 -6.45
CA PHE A 11 7.78 1.96 -5.58
C PHE A 11 6.91 3.21 -5.65
N ILE A 12 5.66 3.03 -6.03
CA ILE A 12 4.67 4.12 -6.12
C ILE A 12 3.62 3.91 -5.03
N GLY A 13 3.50 4.87 -4.14
CA GLY A 13 2.50 4.91 -3.08
C GLY A 13 1.28 5.73 -3.47
N ILE A 14 0.10 5.14 -3.32
CA ILE A 14 -1.20 5.75 -3.62
C ILE A 14 -2.16 5.43 -2.46
N ALA A 15 -2.94 6.39 -2.03
CA ALA A 15 -4.00 6.18 -1.06
C ALA A 15 -5.35 6.58 -1.63
N HIS A 16 -6.39 5.85 -1.26
CA HIS A 16 -7.76 6.16 -1.56
C HIS A 16 -8.60 6.03 -0.31
N GLN A 17 -9.58 6.92 -0.16
CA GLN A 17 -10.64 6.73 0.81
C GLN A 17 -11.49 5.53 0.37
N ILE A 18 -11.86 4.69 1.33
CA ILE A 18 -12.78 3.58 1.12
C ILE A 18 -13.71 3.38 2.32
N SER A 19 -14.94 2.96 2.03
CA SER A 19 -15.94 2.54 3.00
C SER A 19 -16.37 1.08 2.89
N SER A 20 -15.91 0.37 1.86
CA SER A 20 -16.36 -1.00 1.57
C SER A 20 -15.30 -1.88 0.92
N LYS A 21 -15.50 -3.20 1.02
CA LYS A 21 -14.68 -4.20 0.32
C LYS A 21 -14.86 -4.14 -1.20
N GLN A 22 -16.04 -3.71 -1.65
CA GLN A 22 -16.40 -3.56 -3.06
C GLN A 22 -15.56 -2.44 -3.70
N GLU A 23 -15.44 -1.29 -3.04
CA GLU A 23 -14.57 -0.19 -3.48
C GLU A 23 -13.10 -0.65 -3.54
N LEU A 24 -12.62 -1.36 -2.51
CA LEU A 24 -11.26 -1.91 -2.50
C LEU A 24 -11.00 -2.80 -3.73
N LYS A 25 -11.94 -3.68 -4.07
CA LYS A 25 -11.85 -4.56 -5.24
C LYS A 25 -11.80 -3.74 -6.54
N LEU A 26 -12.71 -2.78 -6.70
CA LEU A 26 -12.77 -1.93 -7.89
C LEU A 26 -11.47 -1.13 -8.09
N LEU A 27 -10.96 -0.50 -7.03
CA LEU A 27 -9.70 0.25 -7.04
C LEU A 27 -8.52 -0.65 -7.39
N THR A 28 -8.47 -1.87 -6.84
CA THR A 28 -7.41 -2.83 -7.16
C THR A 28 -7.42 -3.19 -8.65
N GLU A 29 -8.59 -3.45 -9.22
CA GLU A 29 -8.74 -3.75 -10.66
C GLU A 29 -8.36 -2.55 -11.55
N GLN A 30 -8.76 -1.34 -11.15
CA GLN A 30 -8.39 -0.10 -11.85
C GLN A 30 -6.86 0.10 -11.85
N LEU A 31 -6.22 -0.04 -10.70
CA LEU A 31 -4.76 0.08 -10.59
C LEU A 31 -4.03 -1.00 -11.39
N ARG A 32 -4.54 -2.23 -11.46
CA ARG A 32 -4.00 -3.27 -12.35
C ARG A 32 -4.07 -2.89 -13.81
N LYS A 33 -5.19 -2.31 -14.24
CA LYS A 33 -5.38 -1.84 -15.63
C LYS A 33 -4.48 -0.64 -15.95
N GLN A 34 -4.29 0.27 -15.00
CA GLN A 34 -3.45 1.46 -15.14
C GLN A 34 -1.96 1.10 -15.14
N TYR A 35 -1.53 0.21 -14.25
CA TYR A 35 -0.14 -0.19 -14.06
C TYR A 35 0.12 -1.62 -14.55
N LYS A 36 -0.20 -1.91 -15.82
CA LYS A 36 -0.10 -3.26 -16.41
C LYS A 36 1.29 -3.92 -16.28
N LYS A 37 2.35 -3.12 -16.17
CA LYS A 37 3.75 -3.57 -16.05
C LYS A 37 4.23 -3.65 -14.59
N ALA A 38 3.37 -3.37 -13.61
CA ALA A 38 3.72 -3.53 -12.21
C ALA A 38 4.03 -4.99 -11.90
N THR A 39 5.13 -5.22 -11.18
CA THR A 39 5.47 -6.55 -10.67
C THR A 39 4.51 -6.94 -9.56
N HIS A 40 4.24 -6.02 -8.63
CA HIS A 40 3.33 -6.23 -7.51
C HIS A 40 2.51 -4.98 -7.23
N ILE A 41 1.26 -5.14 -6.81
CA ILE A 41 0.36 -4.11 -6.27
C ILE A 41 -0.09 -4.59 -4.90
N CYS A 42 0.72 -4.26 -3.90
CA CYS A 42 0.46 -4.62 -2.50
C CYS A 42 -0.38 -3.53 -1.84
N TYR A 43 -1.13 -3.88 -0.80
CA TYR A 43 -1.91 -2.90 -0.07
C TYR A 43 -2.14 -3.28 1.38
N GLY A 44 -2.47 -2.28 2.19
CA GLY A 44 -3.10 -2.41 3.49
C GLY A 44 -4.34 -1.52 3.55
N TYR A 45 -5.36 -1.92 4.30
CA TYR A 45 -6.57 -1.12 4.49
C TYR A 45 -7.09 -1.21 5.92
N LEU A 46 -7.79 -0.16 6.35
CA LEU A 46 -8.46 -0.06 7.63
C LEU A 46 -9.65 0.91 7.48
N PHE A 47 -10.87 0.42 7.68
CA PHE A 47 -12.10 1.24 7.67
C PHE A 47 -13.14 0.68 8.63
N LYS A 48 -14.26 1.39 8.79
CA LYS A 48 -15.41 0.91 9.55
C LYS A 48 -16.57 0.65 8.60
N ASP A 49 -17.13 -0.54 8.66
CA ASP A 49 -18.37 -0.93 7.96
C ASP A 49 -19.47 -1.04 9.01
N ASN A 50 -20.48 -0.15 8.94
CA ASN A 50 -21.56 -0.08 9.93
C ASN A 50 -21.07 -0.05 11.41
N GLY A 51 -19.99 0.69 11.66
CA GLY A 51 -19.37 0.81 12.98
C GLY A 51 -18.42 -0.34 13.36
N ILE A 52 -18.35 -1.41 12.58
CA ILE A 52 -17.46 -2.56 12.79
C ILE A 52 -16.15 -2.33 12.05
N GLU A 53 -15.03 -2.46 12.75
CA GLU A 53 -13.70 -2.34 12.14
C GLU A 53 -13.47 -3.47 11.12
N THR A 54 -13.19 -3.08 9.87
CA THR A 54 -12.80 -3.98 8.78
C THR A 54 -11.39 -3.63 8.33
N ALA A 55 -10.50 -4.62 8.39
CA ALA A 55 -9.07 -4.43 8.22
C ALA A 55 -8.41 -5.59 7.46
N GLY A 56 -7.25 -5.36 6.85
CA GLY A 56 -6.47 -6.40 6.20
C GLY A 56 -5.42 -5.87 5.22
N PHE A 57 -4.75 -6.79 4.54
CA PHE A 57 -3.68 -6.47 3.61
C PHE A 57 -3.51 -7.55 2.54
N SER A 58 -2.75 -7.22 1.50
CA SER A 58 -2.29 -8.16 0.48
C SER A 58 -0.82 -7.91 0.16
N ASP A 59 -0.03 -8.98 0.18
CA ASP A 59 1.37 -8.98 -0.29
C ASP A 59 1.48 -9.19 -1.80
N ASP A 60 0.39 -9.50 -2.51
CA ASP A 60 0.38 -9.69 -3.96
C ASP A 60 1.57 -10.50 -4.53
N ASN A 61 1.77 -11.74 -4.07
CA ASN A 61 2.89 -12.60 -4.47
C ASN A 61 4.30 -12.10 -4.09
N GLU A 62 4.44 -10.99 -3.37
CA GLU A 62 5.66 -10.75 -2.60
C GLU A 62 5.82 -11.83 -1.51
N PRO A 63 7.04 -12.04 -1.00
CA PRO A 63 7.24 -12.90 0.15
C PRO A 63 6.32 -12.52 1.31
N LYS A 64 5.74 -13.54 1.96
CA LYS A 64 4.71 -13.38 3.01
C LYS A 64 5.10 -12.34 4.05
N ASN A 65 4.17 -11.44 4.34
CA ASN A 65 4.28 -10.35 5.31
C ASN A 65 5.40 -9.33 5.04
N THR A 66 5.97 -9.29 3.83
CA THR A 66 7.03 -8.32 3.51
C THR A 66 6.53 -7.03 2.88
N ALA A 67 5.26 -6.96 2.47
CA ALA A 67 4.72 -5.85 1.72
C ALA A 67 3.41 -5.30 2.31
N GLY A 68 2.31 -6.03 2.18
CA GLY A 68 0.99 -5.65 2.67
C GLY A 68 0.96 -5.47 4.19
N LYS A 69 1.59 -6.39 4.93
CA LYS A 69 1.62 -6.35 6.40
C LYS A 69 2.28 -5.05 6.93
N PRO A 70 3.47 -4.63 6.47
CA PRO A 70 4.05 -3.34 6.82
C PRO A 70 3.17 -2.12 6.51
N ILE A 71 2.42 -2.15 5.41
CA ILE A 71 1.50 -1.06 5.03
C ILE A 71 0.34 -0.99 6.03
N TYR A 72 -0.29 -2.13 6.31
CA TYR A 72 -1.39 -2.24 7.26
C TYR A 72 -0.99 -1.88 8.70
N ASP A 73 0.18 -2.35 9.15
CA ASP A 73 0.68 -2.02 10.49
C ASP A 73 0.84 -0.50 10.67
N LEU A 74 1.26 0.22 9.62
CA LEU A 74 1.34 1.68 9.65
C LEU A 74 -0.04 2.35 9.75
N LEU A 75 -1.04 1.89 8.99
CA LEU A 75 -2.42 2.41 9.09
C LEU A 75 -2.95 2.26 10.52
N ARG A 76 -2.71 1.10 11.14
CA ARG A 76 -3.09 0.82 12.54
C ARG A 76 -2.37 1.73 13.53
N ILE A 77 -1.04 1.85 13.43
CA ILE A 77 -0.23 2.70 14.32
C ILE A 77 -0.67 4.17 14.21
N LYS A 78 -0.92 4.64 12.99
CA LYS A 78 -1.37 6.01 12.71
C LYS A 78 -2.87 6.21 12.94
N ARG A 79 -3.62 5.16 13.29
CA ARG A 79 -5.09 5.15 13.44
C ARG A 79 -5.80 5.77 12.23
N LEU A 80 -5.30 5.52 11.03
CA LEU A 80 -5.86 6.06 9.80
C LEU A 80 -6.99 5.15 9.30
N TYR A 81 -8.22 5.51 9.67
CA TYR A 81 -9.45 4.82 9.26
C TYR A 81 -10.04 5.41 7.99
N GLY A 82 -10.73 4.57 7.22
CA GLY A 82 -11.43 4.97 6.00
C GLY A 82 -10.51 5.03 4.78
N TYR A 83 -9.35 4.38 4.83
CA TYR A 83 -8.36 4.40 3.75
C TYR A 83 -7.82 3.02 3.41
N VAL A 84 -7.48 2.87 2.13
CA VAL A 84 -6.54 1.87 1.63
C VAL A 84 -5.29 2.59 1.14
N VAL A 85 -4.13 2.02 1.45
CA VAL A 85 -2.85 2.46 0.89
C VAL A 85 -2.32 1.32 0.01
N PHE A 86 -2.14 1.63 -1.27
CA PHE A 86 -1.49 0.77 -2.25
C PHE A 86 -0.02 1.17 -2.39
N VAL A 87 0.84 0.16 -2.54
CA VAL A 87 2.22 0.34 -2.98
C VAL A 87 2.46 -0.54 -4.19
N ILE A 88 2.69 0.10 -5.33
CA ILE A 88 2.92 -0.52 -6.62
C ILE A 88 4.43 -0.63 -6.82
N ARG A 89 4.93 -1.84 -7.06
CA ARG A 89 6.34 -2.11 -7.28
C ARG A 89 6.62 -2.46 -8.74
N PHE A 90 7.66 -1.87 -9.28
CA PHE A 90 8.33 -2.31 -10.51
C PHE A 90 9.71 -2.86 -10.14
N PHE A 91 9.95 -4.14 -10.41
CA PHE A 91 11.22 -4.78 -10.10
C PHE A 91 12.35 -4.27 -10.99
N GLY A 92 13.47 -3.89 -10.37
CA GLY A 92 14.63 -3.31 -11.04
C GLY A 92 15.78 -4.27 -11.33
N GLY A 93 15.54 -5.57 -11.36
CA GLY A 93 16.58 -6.59 -11.61
C GLY A 93 17.43 -6.99 -10.39
N ILE A 94 17.43 -6.21 -9.31
CA ILE A 94 18.19 -6.50 -8.09
C ILE A 94 17.26 -6.87 -6.93
N LYS A 95 17.44 -8.07 -6.37
CA LYS A 95 16.67 -8.54 -5.20
C LYS A 95 16.98 -7.68 -3.97
N LEU A 96 15.94 -7.28 -3.25
CA LEU A 96 16.06 -6.48 -2.01
C LEU A 96 16.26 -7.35 -0.76
N GLY A 97 15.88 -8.62 -0.81
CA GLY A 97 15.77 -9.49 0.37
C GLY A 97 14.63 -9.07 1.30
N THR A 98 14.26 -9.94 2.25
CA THR A 98 13.11 -9.75 3.15
C THR A 98 13.14 -8.41 3.89
N GLY A 99 14.26 -8.08 4.54
CA GLY A 99 14.39 -6.81 5.27
C GLY A 99 14.37 -5.58 4.37
N GLY A 100 14.91 -5.69 3.15
CA GLY A 100 14.88 -4.62 2.16
C GLY A 100 13.47 -4.34 1.65
N LEU A 101 12.67 -5.38 1.41
CA LEU A 101 11.26 -5.26 1.02
C LEU A 101 10.44 -4.58 2.11
N ILE A 102 10.52 -5.10 3.35
CA ILE A 102 9.80 -4.52 4.50
C ILE A 102 10.11 -3.02 4.63
N LYS A 103 11.40 -2.65 4.54
CA LYS A 103 11.83 -1.25 4.63
C LYS A 103 11.28 -0.41 3.47
N ALA A 104 11.33 -0.90 2.24
CA ALA A 104 10.86 -0.17 1.05
C ALA A 104 9.34 0.07 1.08
N TYR A 105 8.55 -0.98 1.36
CA TYR A 105 7.10 -0.88 1.47
C TYR A 105 6.69 0.04 2.62
N ARG A 106 7.29 -0.11 3.80
CA ARG A 106 7.00 0.74 4.97
C ARG A 106 7.33 2.21 4.70
N LYS A 107 8.50 2.52 4.10
CA LYS A 107 8.87 3.90 3.79
C LYS A 107 7.93 4.54 2.77
N THR A 108 7.59 3.81 1.71
CA THR A 108 6.68 4.32 0.67
C THR A 108 5.28 4.56 1.23
N ALA A 109 4.75 3.64 2.04
CA ALA A 109 3.47 3.81 2.70
C ALA A 109 3.47 4.96 3.71
N SER A 110 4.52 5.10 4.52
CA SER A 110 4.63 6.22 5.48
C SER A 110 4.57 7.56 4.77
N ALA A 111 5.38 7.76 3.73
CA ALA A 111 5.38 9.00 2.95
C ALA A 111 4.03 9.26 2.28
N THR A 112 3.33 8.21 1.84
CA THR A 112 1.98 8.33 1.28
C THR A 112 0.96 8.78 2.32
N ILE A 113 1.03 8.21 3.53
CA ILE A 113 0.17 8.57 4.64
C ILE A 113 0.43 10.02 5.10
N ASP A 114 1.69 10.44 5.14
CA ASP A 114 2.07 11.79 5.55
C ASP A 114 1.46 12.85 4.60
N LEU A 115 1.33 12.56 3.29
CA LEU A 115 0.62 13.44 2.35
C LEU A 115 -0.88 13.59 2.66
N ILE A 116 -1.53 12.53 3.15
CA ILE A 116 -2.95 12.59 3.53
C ILE A 116 -3.13 13.60 4.67
N PHE A 117 -2.28 13.50 5.70
CA PHE A 117 -2.32 14.43 6.82
C PHE A 117 -1.99 15.85 6.38
N ALA A 118 -1.00 16.06 5.51
CA ALA A 118 -0.66 17.38 4.99
C ALA A 118 -1.77 18.02 4.13
N SER A 119 -2.68 17.22 3.57
CA SER A 119 -3.79 17.71 2.75
C SER A 119 -5.08 17.99 3.54
N THR A 120 -5.06 17.74 4.86
CA THR A 120 -6.22 17.90 5.76
C THR A 120 -6.12 19.19 6.59
N PHE A 121 -5.04 19.96 6.43
CA PHE A 121 -4.79 21.27 7.02
C PHE A 121 -4.52 22.29 5.90
#